data_AF-A0A964Y813-F1
#
_entry.id   AF-A0A964Y813-F1
#
_cell.length_a   1.000
_cell.length_b   1.000
_cell.length_c   1.000
_cell.angle_alpha   90.00
_cell.angle_beta   90.00
_cell.angle_gamma   90.00
#
_symmetry.space_group_name_H-M   'P 1'
#
loop_
_entity.id
_entity.type
_entity.pdbx_description
1 polymer ?
#
loop_
_entity_poly.entity_id
_entity_poly.type
_entity_poly.pdbx_seq_one_letter_code
_entity_poly.pdbx_strand_id
1 'polypeptide(L)'
;DWIGLEAQKSTKRIYPLGKVGCDILGYVGSINQKEYVAIAEEIKKLQDYILKRDQGEPTILPEGFDNPLEVRARLKELQEKSYTINDHIGKTGIECVYEEKLRGLHGKKVTEVDRRGNCIKELASSKKPISGKKVILSISSELQEYAEALLSHNETVRHKRDPKRMIGVARPWILGGAIVAMDPKTGEILSLASYPRIDPNDFIPSQQPKNKKNKQHAIAQWLETESFVADIWDGKKVLERERFSLVNNSFYLEREKLTWERYLDTILPPESSVRRAVDTIGSVGKAFDMISSFKRLMCLSGQDDPRSLIQVLYSDPHHAAIKKGTPQETREEILIQLSKNELEVSKLKIFLDSVLHNVKFNDDKMLVL
;
A
#
# COMPACT_ATOMS: atom_id res chain seq x y z
N ASP A 1 30.04 -27.28 -25.42
CA ASP A 1 28.73 -27.30 -24.73
C ASP A 1 28.91 -27.14 -23.25
N TRP A 2 28.24 -26.15 -22.65
CA TRP A 2 28.28 -25.90 -21.21
C TRP A 2 27.35 -26.90 -20.54
N ILE A 3 27.91 -28.00 -20.04
CA ILE A 3 27.14 -29.09 -19.41
C ILE A 3 26.38 -28.51 -18.20
N GLY A 4 25.05 -28.70 -18.21
CA GLY A 4 24.15 -28.18 -17.16
C GLY A 4 23.54 -26.81 -17.45
N LEU A 5 23.91 -26.15 -18.55
CA LEU A 5 23.29 -24.89 -18.97
C LEU A 5 22.19 -25.18 -20.00
N GLU A 6 20.94 -24.91 -19.62
CA GLU A 6 19.78 -25.08 -20.50
C GLU A 6 19.21 -23.71 -20.87
N ALA A 7 19.05 -23.46 -22.18
CA ALA A 7 18.37 -22.29 -22.69
C ALA A 7 16.91 -22.64 -23.01
N GLN A 8 15.98 -22.05 -22.26
CA GLN A 8 14.54 -22.24 -22.48
C GLN A 8 13.89 -20.95 -22.98
N LYS A 9 12.95 -21.08 -23.92
CA LYS A 9 12.09 -19.96 -24.30
C LYS A 9 11.01 -19.79 -23.23
N SER A 10 10.96 -18.62 -22.60
CA SER A 10 9.89 -18.25 -21.67
C SER A 10 9.07 -17.11 -22.23
N THR A 11 7.80 -17.06 -21.84
CA THR A 11 6.90 -15.95 -22.16
C THR A 11 6.95 -14.91 -21.05
N LYS A 12 6.91 -13.64 -21.42
CA LYS A 12 6.84 -12.52 -20.48
C LYS A 12 5.70 -11.60 -20.88
N ARG A 13 4.84 -11.25 -19.93
CA ARG A 13 3.81 -10.22 -20.13
C ARG A 13 4.50 -8.86 -20.26
N ILE A 14 3.97 -8.00 -21.14
CA ILE A 14 4.46 -6.62 -21.34
C ILE A 14 3.24 -5.75 -21.62
N TYR A 15 3.16 -4.60 -20.96
CA TYR A 15 2.17 -3.57 -21.23
C TYR A 15 2.84 -2.45 -22.03
N PRO A 16 2.62 -2.35 -23.35
CA PRO A 16 3.39 -1.47 -24.23
C PRO A 16 3.15 0.02 -23.96
N LEU A 17 1.96 0.39 -23.49
CA LEU A 17 1.62 1.76 -23.15
C LEU A 17 1.96 2.14 -21.69
N GLY A 18 2.70 1.28 -20.98
CA GLY A 18 3.09 1.52 -19.59
C GLY A 18 1.89 1.75 -18.69
N LYS A 19 1.80 2.95 -18.11
CA LYS A 19 0.77 3.35 -17.14
C LYS A 19 -0.64 3.53 -17.72
N VAL A 20 -0.77 3.69 -19.04
CA VAL A 20 -2.04 4.02 -19.67
C VAL A 20 -3.02 2.85 -19.55
N GLY A 21 -4.21 3.13 -18.99
CA GLY A 21 -5.26 2.14 -18.80
C GLY A 21 -4.92 1.05 -17.77
N CYS A 22 -3.94 1.28 -16.88
CA CYS A 22 -3.51 0.29 -15.89
C CYS A 22 -4.66 -0.22 -15.03
N ASP A 23 -5.54 0.65 -14.55
CA ASP A 23 -6.64 0.25 -13.66
C ASP A 23 -7.70 -0.60 -14.39
N ILE A 24 -7.79 -0.45 -15.71
CA ILE A 24 -8.69 -1.24 -16.56
C ILE A 24 -8.07 -2.61 -16.84
N LEU A 25 -6.83 -2.62 -17.34
CA LEU A 25 -6.13 -3.84 -17.71
C LEU A 25 -5.84 -4.69 -16.47
N GLY A 26 -5.42 -4.05 -15.38
CA GLY A 26 -4.86 -4.68 -14.21
C GLY A 26 -3.43 -5.16 -14.45
N TYR A 27 -2.96 -6.04 -13.57
CA TYR A 27 -1.65 -6.65 -13.69
C TYR A 27 -1.67 -8.15 -13.44
N VAL A 28 -0.62 -8.82 -13.93
CA VAL A 28 -0.37 -10.24 -13.70
C VAL A 28 0.71 -10.34 -12.62
N GLY A 29 0.50 -11.22 -11.63
CA GLY A 29 1.44 -11.48 -10.54
C GLY A 29 1.61 -12.97 -10.29
N SER A 30 2.65 -13.35 -9.53
CA SER A 30 2.85 -14.75 -9.15
C SER A 30 1.66 -15.27 -8.34
N ILE A 31 1.28 -16.53 -8.57
CA ILE A 31 0.22 -17.17 -7.81
C ILE A 31 0.60 -17.25 -6.33
N ASN A 32 -0.34 -16.88 -5.45
CA ASN A 32 -0.14 -16.97 -4.02
C ASN A 32 -0.51 -18.38 -3.52
N GLN A 33 0.06 -18.81 -2.38
CA GLN A 33 -0.25 -20.10 -1.78
C GLN A 33 -1.75 -20.28 -1.54
N LYS A 34 -2.44 -19.24 -1.05
CA LYS A 34 -3.89 -19.29 -0.81
C LYS A 34 -4.68 -19.53 -2.10
N GLU A 35 -4.31 -18.87 -3.19
CA GLU A 35 -4.97 -19.01 -4.49
C GLU A 35 -4.71 -20.40 -5.08
N TYR A 36 -3.46 -20.88 -4.99
CA TYR A 36 -3.11 -22.23 -5.43
C TYR A 36 -3.88 -23.31 -4.64
N VAL A 37 -3.96 -23.16 -3.31
CA VAL A 37 -4.71 -24.07 -2.44
C VAL A 37 -6.20 -24.04 -2.79
N ALA A 38 -6.79 -22.87 -3.03
CA ALA A 38 -8.19 -22.76 -3.43
C ALA A 38 -8.49 -23.52 -4.73
N ILE A 39 -7.62 -23.40 -5.75
CA ILE A 39 -7.76 -24.14 -7.01
C ILE A 39 -7.59 -25.65 -6.77
N ALA A 40 -6.61 -26.06 -5.95
CA ALA A 40 -6.38 -27.47 -5.63
C ALA A 40 -7.56 -28.08 -4.86
N GLU A 41 -8.16 -27.33 -3.94
CA GLU A 41 -9.35 -27.72 -3.21
C GLU A 41 -10.58 -27.83 -4.13
N GLU A 42 -10.76 -26.90 -5.07
CA GLU A 42 -11.80 -26.98 -6.09
C GLU A 42 -11.65 -28.27 -6.92
N ILE A 43 -10.46 -28.55 -7.44
CA ILE A 43 -10.16 -29.78 -8.19
C ILE A 43 -10.51 -31.01 -7.35
N LYS A 44 -10.07 -31.05 -6.09
CA LYS A 44 -10.33 -32.19 -5.19
C LYS A 44 -11.81 -32.37 -4.93
N LYS A 45 -12.57 -31.29 -4.67
CA LYS A 45 -14.03 -31.34 -4.46
C LYS A 45 -14.75 -31.91 -5.68
N LEU A 46 -14.40 -31.45 -6.88
CA LEU A 46 -15.02 -31.94 -8.12
C LEU A 46 -14.64 -33.40 -8.40
N GLN A 47 -13.39 -33.81 -8.09
CA GLN A 47 -12.95 -35.21 -8.18
C GLN A 47 -13.72 -36.11 -7.21
N ASP A 48 -13.82 -35.71 -5.95
CA ASP A 48 -14.52 -36.46 -4.91
C ASP A 48 -16.01 -36.62 -5.26
N TYR A 49 -16.65 -35.57 -5.80
CA TYR A 49 -18.03 -35.64 -6.30
C TYR A 49 -18.19 -36.69 -7.41
N ILE A 50 -17.32 -36.66 -8.43
CA ILE A 50 -17.39 -37.59 -9.56
C ILE A 50 -17.12 -39.02 -9.10
N LEU A 51 -16.13 -39.23 -8.22
CA LEU A 51 -15.77 -40.55 -7.70
C LEU A 51 -16.95 -41.19 -6.94
N LYS A 52 -17.54 -40.45 -6.01
CA LYS A 52 -18.69 -40.92 -5.21
C LYS A 52 -19.91 -41.19 -6.08
N ARG A 53 -20.16 -40.32 -7.06
CA ARG A 53 -21.24 -40.51 -8.04
C ARG A 53 -21.03 -41.77 -8.88
N ASP A 54 -19.82 -42.00 -9.37
CA ASP A 54 -19.48 -43.18 -10.16
C ASP A 54 -19.53 -44.47 -9.32
N GLN A 55 -19.35 -44.36 -8.00
CA GLN A 55 -19.55 -45.44 -7.02
C GLN A 55 -21.02 -45.66 -6.62
N GLY A 56 -21.95 -44.82 -7.11
CA GLY A 56 -23.38 -44.94 -6.81
C GLY A 56 -23.79 -44.35 -5.46
N GLU A 57 -22.94 -43.57 -4.80
CA GLU A 57 -23.28 -42.89 -3.56
C GLU A 57 -24.20 -41.68 -3.80
N PRO A 58 -25.16 -41.41 -2.89
CA PRO A 58 -25.98 -40.21 -2.98
C PRO A 58 -25.09 -38.97 -2.76
N THR A 59 -24.92 -38.20 -3.83
CA THR A 59 -24.07 -37.00 -3.83
C THR A 59 -24.88 -35.75 -4.13
N ILE A 60 -24.62 -34.69 -3.37
CA ILE A 60 -25.20 -33.36 -3.60
C ILE A 60 -24.37 -32.69 -4.69
N LEU A 61 -25.04 -32.07 -5.66
CA LEU A 61 -24.39 -31.32 -6.72
C LEU A 61 -23.60 -30.14 -6.12
N PRO A 62 -22.34 -29.91 -6.52
CA PRO A 62 -21.59 -28.75 -6.05
C PRO A 62 -22.29 -27.44 -6.43
N GLU A 63 -22.11 -26.40 -5.61
CA GLU A 63 -22.71 -25.09 -5.84
C GLU A 63 -22.28 -24.51 -7.20
N GLY A 64 -23.22 -23.89 -7.91
CA GLY A 64 -22.95 -23.23 -9.20
C GLY A 64 -22.98 -24.13 -10.43
N PHE A 65 -23.40 -25.40 -10.29
CA PHE A 65 -23.62 -26.31 -11.42
C PHE A 65 -25.09 -26.70 -11.49
N ASP A 66 -25.62 -26.80 -12.71
CA ASP A 66 -26.99 -27.26 -12.94
C ASP A 66 -27.03 -28.76 -13.26
N ASN A 67 -25.92 -29.30 -13.79
CA ASN A 67 -25.82 -30.69 -14.15
C ASN A 67 -24.44 -31.33 -13.85
N PRO A 68 -24.37 -32.66 -13.67
CA PRO A 68 -23.11 -33.37 -13.42
C PRO A 68 -22.13 -33.36 -14.59
N LEU A 69 -22.63 -33.06 -15.80
CA LEU A 69 -21.83 -33.00 -17.03
C LEU A 69 -20.93 -31.77 -17.03
N GLU A 70 -21.44 -30.63 -16.55
CA GLU A 70 -20.70 -29.40 -16.32
C GLU A 70 -19.62 -29.59 -15.26
N VAL A 71 -19.90 -30.34 -14.19
CA VAL A 71 -18.90 -30.67 -13.17
C VAL A 71 -17.71 -31.43 -13.78
N ARG A 72 -18.00 -32.42 -14.65
CA ARG A 72 -16.95 -33.15 -15.39
C ARG A 72 -16.19 -32.24 -16.36
N ALA A 73 -16.90 -31.33 -17.04
CA ALA A 73 -16.28 -30.37 -17.95
C ALA A 73 -15.34 -29.40 -17.21
N ARG A 74 -15.78 -28.85 -16.07
CA ARG A 74 -14.99 -27.96 -15.22
C ARG A 74 -13.77 -28.65 -14.66
N LEU A 75 -13.92 -29.88 -14.14
CA LEU A 75 -12.78 -30.64 -13.64
C LEU A 75 -11.74 -30.85 -14.74
N LYS A 76 -12.18 -31.24 -15.94
CA LYS A 76 -11.30 -31.44 -17.09
C LYS A 76 -10.58 -30.15 -17.46
N GLU A 77 -11.28 -29.02 -17.50
CA GLU A 77 -10.70 -27.71 -17.80
C GLU A 77 -9.61 -27.31 -16.79
N LEU A 78 -9.89 -27.44 -15.49
CA LEU A 78 -8.91 -27.11 -14.44
C LEU A 78 -7.67 -28.00 -14.50
N GLN A 79 -7.86 -29.29 -14.79
CA GLN A 79 -6.74 -30.24 -14.99
C GLN A 79 -5.91 -29.89 -16.23
N GLU A 80 -6.54 -29.45 -17.32
CA GLU A 80 -5.85 -29.05 -18.54
C GLU A 80 -5.11 -27.70 -18.39
N LYS A 81 -5.63 -26.78 -17.57
CA LYS A 81 -4.98 -25.50 -17.23
C LYS A 81 -3.77 -25.66 -16.31
N SER A 82 -3.70 -26.78 -15.57
CA SER A 82 -2.56 -27.25 -14.77
C SER A 82 -1.77 -26.13 -14.08
N TYR A 83 -2.41 -25.41 -13.15
CA TYR A 83 -1.77 -24.33 -12.41
C TYR A 83 -0.57 -24.85 -11.61
N THR A 84 0.54 -24.12 -11.68
CA THR A 84 1.75 -24.38 -10.90
C THR A 84 2.04 -23.20 -9.97
N ILE A 85 2.78 -23.44 -8.88
CA ILE A 85 3.18 -22.38 -7.93
C ILE A 85 4.08 -21.30 -8.54
N ASN A 86 4.68 -21.59 -9.70
CA ASN A 86 5.54 -20.66 -10.43
C ASN A 86 4.77 -19.88 -11.52
N ASP A 87 3.48 -20.14 -11.68
CA ASP A 87 2.66 -19.46 -12.67
C ASP A 87 2.33 -18.04 -12.25
N HIS A 88 2.04 -17.24 -13.27
CA HIS A 88 1.59 -15.87 -13.13
C HIS A 88 0.13 -15.82 -13.56
N ILE A 89 -0.70 -15.23 -12.71
CA ILE A 89 -2.14 -15.10 -12.93
C ILE A 89 -2.54 -13.62 -12.85
N GLY A 90 -3.58 -13.24 -13.57
CA GLY A 90 -4.21 -11.94 -13.45
C GLY A 90 -4.69 -11.68 -12.02
N LYS A 91 -4.26 -10.56 -11.44
CA LYS A 91 -4.58 -10.19 -10.05
C LYS A 91 -5.72 -9.18 -9.97
N THR A 92 -5.77 -8.27 -10.94
CA THR A 92 -6.74 -7.17 -10.97
C THR A 92 -7.23 -6.95 -12.39
N GLY A 93 -8.28 -6.12 -12.55
CA GLY A 93 -8.78 -5.67 -13.83
C GLY A 93 -9.19 -6.80 -14.79
N ILE A 94 -9.03 -6.53 -16.09
CA ILE A 94 -9.30 -7.47 -17.18
C ILE A 94 -8.44 -8.73 -17.08
N GLU A 95 -7.19 -8.62 -16.63
CA GLU A 95 -6.32 -9.78 -16.45
C GLU A 95 -6.95 -10.80 -15.51
N CYS A 96 -7.52 -10.36 -14.39
CA CYS A 96 -8.20 -11.25 -13.43
C CYS A 96 -9.55 -11.76 -13.97
N VAL A 97 -10.40 -10.86 -14.46
CA VAL A 97 -11.76 -11.20 -14.93
C VAL A 97 -11.73 -12.18 -16.10
N TYR A 98 -10.76 -12.04 -16.99
CA TYR A 98 -10.61 -12.88 -18.17
C TYR A 98 -9.43 -13.86 -18.08
N GLU A 99 -8.83 -14.07 -16.90
CA GLU A 99 -7.71 -15.02 -16.69
C GLU A 99 -8.02 -16.36 -17.35
N GLU A 100 -9.21 -16.91 -17.10
CA GLU A 100 -9.63 -18.20 -17.63
C GLU A 100 -9.65 -18.28 -19.16
N LYS A 101 -9.91 -17.17 -19.85
CA LYS A 101 -9.95 -17.09 -21.32
C LYS A 101 -8.59 -16.69 -21.90
N LEU A 102 -7.86 -15.80 -21.22
CA LEU A 102 -6.55 -15.30 -21.62
C LEU A 102 -5.45 -16.34 -21.43
N ARG A 103 -5.60 -17.20 -20.42
CA ARG A 103 -4.67 -18.28 -20.12
C ARG A 103 -4.77 -19.37 -21.19
N GLY A 104 -3.59 -19.78 -21.67
CA GLY A 104 -3.46 -20.92 -22.56
C GLY A 104 -3.50 -22.26 -21.82
N LEU A 105 -3.44 -23.34 -22.59
CA LEU A 105 -3.27 -24.68 -22.04
C LEU A 105 -1.80 -25.06 -22.07
N HIS A 106 -1.29 -25.56 -20.95
CA HIS A 106 0.08 -26.02 -20.86
C HIS A 106 0.30 -27.24 -21.74
N GLY A 107 1.45 -27.27 -22.41
CA GLY A 107 1.90 -28.45 -23.10
C GLY A 107 2.44 -29.48 -22.11
N LYS A 108 2.40 -30.75 -22.48
CA LYS A 108 3.07 -31.84 -21.77
C LYS A 108 4.05 -32.48 -22.72
N LYS A 109 5.35 -32.49 -22.40
CA LYS A 109 6.35 -33.21 -23.18
C LYS A 109 6.77 -34.45 -22.41
N VAL A 110 6.57 -35.62 -23.00
CA VAL A 110 6.96 -36.91 -22.40
C VAL A 110 8.05 -37.51 -23.28
N THR A 111 9.25 -37.64 -22.74
CA THR A 111 10.40 -38.19 -23.45
C THR A 111 10.86 -39.48 -22.80
N GLU A 112 11.08 -40.50 -23.61
CA GLU A 112 11.76 -41.73 -23.19
C GLU A 112 13.26 -41.44 -23.04
N VAL A 113 13.83 -41.89 -21.92
CA VAL A 113 15.24 -41.65 -21.56
C VAL A 113 15.98 -42.98 -21.42
N ASP A 114 17.23 -43.03 -21.87
CA ASP A 114 18.11 -44.19 -21.66
C ASP A 114 18.58 -44.28 -20.19
N ARG A 115 19.23 -45.38 -19.79
CA ARG A 115 19.88 -45.56 -18.47
C ARG A 115 20.89 -44.45 -18.14
N ARG A 116 21.41 -43.76 -19.17
CA ARG A 116 22.33 -42.61 -19.04
C ARG A 116 21.61 -41.25 -18.97
N GLY A 117 20.28 -41.21 -19.05
CA GLY A 117 19.47 -39.99 -19.00
C GLY A 117 19.31 -39.26 -20.34
N ASN A 118 19.85 -39.81 -21.44
CA ASN A 118 19.72 -39.20 -22.77
C ASN A 118 18.30 -39.37 -23.30
N CYS A 119 17.69 -38.30 -23.81
CA CYS A 119 16.38 -38.34 -24.46
C CYS A 119 16.46 -39.10 -25.78
N ILE A 120 15.77 -40.24 -25.87
CA ILE A 120 15.74 -41.11 -27.06
C ILE A 120 14.63 -40.64 -28.00
N LYS A 121 13.41 -40.49 -27.47
CA LYS A 121 12.22 -40.24 -28.28
C LYS A 121 11.14 -39.50 -27.49
N GLU A 122 10.46 -38.57 -28.16
CA GLU A 122 9.24 -37.97 -27.65
C GLU A 122 8.04 -38.90 -27.89
N LEU A 123 7.30 -39.23 -26.84
CA LEU A 123 6.14 -40.10 -26.89
C LEU A 123 4.92 -39.36 -27.45
N ALA A 124 4.00 -40.11 -28.06
CA ALA A 124 2.73 -39.60 -28.59
C ALA A 124 1.80 -39.04 -27.51
N SER A 125 2.04 -39.33 -26.24
CA SER A 125 1.36 -38.71 -25.10
C SER A 125 1.75 -37.24 -24.87
N SER A 126 2.70 -36.71 -25.66
CA SER A 126 3.09 -35.31 -25.63
C SER A 126 2.02 -34.42 -26.27
N LYS A 127 1.60 -33.38 -25.55
CA LYS A 127 0.66 -32.36 -25.99
C LYS A 127 1.38 -31.04 -26.19
N LYS A 128 1.18 -30.40 -27.34
CA LYS A 128 1.70 -29.04 -27.58
C LYS A 128 0.91 -28.02 -26.77
N PRO A 129 1.55 -26.94 -26.27
CA PRO A 129 0.84 -25.86 -25.60
C PRO A 129 -0.09 -25.15 -26.59
N ILE A 130 -1.24 -24.70 -26.09
CA ILE A 130 -2.24 -23.98 -26.88
C ILE A 130 -2.33 -22.55 -26.31
N SER A 131 -2.25 -21.55 -27.19
CA SER A 131 -2.40 -20.15 -26.77
C SER A 131 -3.81 -19.89 -26.25
N GLY A 132 -3.92 -19.03 -25.23
CA GLY A 132 -5.22 -18.53 -24.78
C GLY A 132 -5.88 -17.63 -25.83
N LYS A 133 -7.13 -17.24 -25.54
CA LYS A 133 -7.95 -16.40 -26.41
C LYS A 133 -7.52 -14.94 -26.31
N LYS A 134 -7.76 -14.20 -27.40
CA LYS A 134 -7.57 -12.74 -27.43
C LYS A 134 -8.84 -12.05 -26.97
N VAL A 135 -8.69 -10.98 -26.19
CA VAL A 135 -9.78 -10.09 -25.78
C VAL A 135 -9.54 -8.75 -26.47
N ILE A 136 -10.58 -8.23 -27.13
CA ILE A 136 -10.59 -6.90 -27.76
C ILE A 136 -11.47 -6.02 -26.88
N LEU A 137 -10.98 -4.85 -26.51
CA LEU A 137 -11.70 -3.89 -25.68
C LEU A 137 -12.33 -2.80 -26.55
N SER A 138 -13.42 -2.21 -26.06
CA SER A 138 -14.02 -1.01 -26.65
C SER A 138 -13.23 0.28 -26.33
N ILE A 139 -12.23 0.18 -25.44
CA ILE A 139 -11.43 1.32 -24.99
C ILE A 139 -10.52 1.81 -26.12
N SER A 140 -10.62 3.10 -26.43
CA SER A 140 -9.68 3.78 -27.31
C SER A 140 -8.44 4.20 -26.52
N SER A 141 -7.25 3.76 -26.95
CA SER A 141 -5.99 4.12 -26.30
C SER A 141 -5.71 5.62 -26.34
N GLU A 142 -6.04 6.28 -27.45
CA GLU A 142 -5.84 7.73 -27.62
C GLU A 142 -6.74 8.54 -26.69
N LEU A 143 -8.02 8.16 -26.59
CA LEU A 143 -8.97 8.80 -25.68
C LEU A 143 -8.59 8.57 -24.22
N GLN A 144 -8.13 7.35 -23.90
CA GLN A 144 -7.66 6.99 -22.57
C GLN A 144 -6.46 7.84 -22.15
N GLU A 145 -5.44 7.94 -22.98
CA GLU A 145 -4.26 8.75 -22.69
C GLU A 145 -4.62 10.23 -22.50
N TYR A 146 -5.50 10.76 -23.35
CA TYR A 146 -6.00 12.13 -23.24
C TYR A 146 -6.80 12.36 -21.94
N ALA A 147 -7.71 11.45 -21.58
CA ALA A 147 -8.50 11.55 -20.35
C ALA A 147 -7.61 11.49 -19.09
N GLU A 148 -6.61 10.62 -19.08
CA GLU A 148 -5.63 10.54 -17.98
C GLU A 148 -4.78 11.82 -17.88
N ALA A 149 -4.37 12.40 -19.00
CA ALA A 149 -3.67 13.68 -19.03
C ALA A 149 -4.53 14.82 -18.47
N LEU A 150 -5.83 14.86 -18.80
CA LEU A 150 -6.80 15.81 -18.24
C LEU A 150 -6.96 15.68 -16.72
N LEU A 151 -6.99 14.45 -16.19
CA LEU A 151 -7.07 14.22 -14.74
C LEU A 151 -5.84 14.77 -14.02
N SER A 152 -4.64 14.51 -14.55
CA SER A 152 -3.40 15.04 -13.97
C SER A 152 -3.33 16.58 -14.07
N HIS A 153 -3.84 17.17 -15.16
CA HIS A 153 -3.94 18.62 -15.32
C HIS A 153 -4.81 19.27 -14.23
N ASN A 154 -6.00 18.69 -13.95
CA ASN A 154 -6.97 19.27 -13.03
C ASN A 154 -6.47 19.42 -11.59
N GLU A 155 -5.46 18.65 -11.17
CA GLU A 155 -4.79 18.88 -9.88
C GLU A 155 -4.20 20.29 -9.77
N THR A 156 -3.57 20.78 -10.84
CA THR A 156 -2.93 22.11 -10.87
C THR A 156 -3.96 23.25 -10.82
N VAL A 157 -5.12 23.07 -11.43
CA VAL A 157 -6.21 24.06 -11.43
C VAL A 157 -6.83 24.20 -10.04
N ARG A 158 -6.82 23.13 -9.22
CA ARG A 158 -7.22 23.17 -7.80
C ARG A 158 -6.26 24.01 -6.94
N HIS A 159 -5.06 24.35 -7.45
CA HIS A 159 -4.11 25.25 -6.77
C HIS A 159 -4.38 26.76 -6.99
N LYS A 160 -5.57 27.17 -7.47
CA LYS A 160 -5.93 28.59 -7.49
C LYS A 160 -5.94 29.15 -6.06
N ARG A 161 -4.84 29.81 -5.70
CA ARG A 161 -4.68 30.65 -4.50
C ARG A 161 -5.81 31.67 -4.51
N ASP A 162 -6.73 31.58 -3.55
CA ASP A 162 -7.60 32.70 -3.22
C ASP A 162 -6.79 33.67 -2.35
N PRO A 163 -6.34 34.83 -2.87
CA PRO A 163 -5.44 35.72 -2.13
C PRO A 163 -6.10 36.32 -0.88
N LYS A 164 -7.44 36.25 -0.76
CA LYS A 164 -8.21 36.81 0.35
C LYS A 164 -8.53 35.81 1.46
N ARG A 165 -8.28 34.52 1.27
CA ARG A 165 -8.47 33.48 2.30
C ARG A 165 -7.12 32.88 2.67
N MET A 166 -6.31 33.66 3.40
CA MET A 166 -5.16 33.19 4.19
C MET A 166 -5.63 32.35 5.41
N ILE A 167 -6.52 31.40 5.19
CA ILE A 167 -6.74 30.31 6.13
C ILE A 167 -6.26 29.11 5.35
N GLY A 168 -5.04 28.67 5.66
CA GLY A 168 -4.43 27.48 5.07
C GLY A 168 -5.33 26.29 5.36
N VAL A 169 -6.24 25.98 4.45
CA VAL A 169 -7.00 24.74 4.52
C VAL A 169 -5.96 23.64 4.33
N ALA A 170 -5.63 22.99 5.45
CA ALA A 170 -4.80 21.79 5.49
C ALA A 170 -5.38 20.80 4.47
N ARG A 171 -4.56 20.51 3.47
CA ARG A 171 -4.91 19.77 2.26
C ARG A 171 -5.54 18.42 2.65
N PRO A 172 -6.72 18.02 2.14
CA PRO A 172 -6.99 16.60 2.03
C PRO A 172 -5.97 16.02 1.03
N TRP A 173 -5.24 15.01 1.46
CA TRP A 173 -4.07 14.45 0.77
C TRP A 173 -4.43 13.60 -0.47
N ILE A 174 -5.71 13.44 -0.80
CA ILE A 174 -6.17 12.57 -1.88
C ILE A 174 -6.63 13.41 -3.07
N LEU A 175 -5.74 13.55 -4.06
CA LEU A 175 -6.00 14.15 -5.37
C LEU A 175 -6.47 13.11 -6.40
N GLY A 176 -7.26 12.13 -5.96
CA GLY A 176 -7.83 11.14 -6.86
C GLY A 176 -8.84 11.75 -7.83
N GLY A 177 -8.98 11.15 -9.01
CA GLY A 177 -10.01 11.52 -9.97
C GLY A 177 -10.28 10.40 -10.96
N ALA A 178 -11.48 10.42 -11.55
CA ALA A 178 -11.88 9.48 -12.58
C ALA A 178 -12.62 10.20 -13.72
N ILE A 179 -12.45 9.72 -14.95
CA ILE A 179 -13.20 10.15 -16.14
C ILE A 179 -13.73 8.91 -16.83
N VAL A 180 -15.02 8.93 -17.16
CA VAL A 180 -15.67 7.87 -17.94
C VAL A 180 -16.25 8.48 -19.21
N ALA A 181 -15.89 7.91 -20.35
CA ALA A 181 -16.49 8.21 -21.65
C ALA A 181 -17.19 6.95 -22.16
N MET A 182 -18.47 7.06 -22.44
CA MET A 182 -19.33 5.94 -22.86
C MET A 182 -20.14 6.37 -24.09
N ASP A 183 -20.30 5.47 -25.06
CA ASP A 183 -21.28 5.65 -26.12
C ASP A 183 -22.69 5.40 -25.55
N PRO A 184 -23.59 6.40 -25.52
CA PRO A 184 -24.92 6.26 -24.95
C PRO A 184 -25.84 5.33 -25.75
N LYS A 185 -25.52 5.01 -27.02
CA LYS A 185 -26.35 4.15 -27.86
C LYS A 185 -26.03 2.67 -27.68
N THR A 186 -24.76 2.33 -27.51
CA THR A 186 -24.28 0.93 -27.39
C THR A 186 -23.98 0.53 -25.95
N GLY A 187 -23.72 1.50 -25.07
CA GLY A 187 -23.21 1.26 -23.71
C GLY A 187 -21.72 0.92 -23.67
N GLU A 188 -21.01 1.00 -24.81
CA GLU A 188 -19.59 0.73 -24.86
C GLU A 188 -18.79 1.82 -24.14
N ILE A 189 -17.84 1.39 -23.31
CA ILE A 189 -16.93 2.29 -22.62
C ILE A 189 -15.74 2.56 -23.54
N LEU A 190 -15.55 3.83 -23.90
CA LEU A 190 -14.47 4.29 -24.77
C LEU A 190 -13.23 4.72 -23.98
N SER A 191 -13.41 5.21 -22.74
CA SER A 191 -12.33 5.50 -21.81
C SER A 191 -12.81 5.39 -20.37
N LEU A 192 -11.95 4.85 -19.50
CA LEU A 192 -12.13 4.72 -18.06
C LEU A 192 -10.83 5.12 -17.38
N ALA A 193 -10.57 6.42 -17.34
CA ALA A 193 -9.34 6.99 -16.79
C ALA A 193 -9.45 7.18 -15.29
N SER A 194 -8.35 6.90 -14.59
CA SER A 194 -8.20 7.06 -13.15
C SER A 194 -6.81 7.63 -12.86
N TYR A 195 -6.72 8.42 -11.79
CA TYR A 195 -5.47 9.00 -11.30
C TYR A 195 -5.44 8.90 -9.77
N PRO A 196 -4.30 8.54 -9.15
CA PRO A 196 -2.97 8.30 -9.74
C PRO A 196 -2.89 7.00 -10.55
N ARG A 197 -1.93 6.96 -11.50
CA ARG A 197 -1.70 5.80 -12.36
C ARG A 197 -0.51 4.99 -11.90
N ILE A 198 -0.58 3.67 -12.06
CA ILE A 198 0.48 2.73 -11.75
C ILE A 198 1.04 2.14 -13.05
N ASP A 199 2.32 1.76 -13.08
CA ASP A 199 2.86 0.99 -14.22
C ASP A 199 2.69 -0.52 -13.94
N PRO A 200 1.82 -1.23 -14.68
CA PRO A 200 1.59 -2.66 -14.47
C PRO A 200 2.84 -3.49 -14.82
N ASN A 201 3.81 -2.92 -15.56
CA ASN A 201 5.10 -3.57 -15.80
C ASN A 201 5.94 -3.71 -14.53
N ASP A 202 5.70 -2.90 -13.48
CA ASP A 202 6.42 -3.02 -12.21
C ASP A 202 6.14 -4.35 -11.51
N PHE A 203 4.92 -4.87 -11.65
CA PHE A 203 4.51 -6.15 -11.06
C PHE A 203 5.07 -7.38 -11.81
N ILE A 204 5.58 -7.19 -13.03
CA ILE A 204 6.13 -8.28 -13.82
C ILE A 204 7.52 -8.65 -13.30
N PRO A 205 7.77 -9.90 -12.87
CA PRO A 205 9.04 -10.26 -12.28
C PRO A 205 10.23 -10.03 -13.22
N SER A 206 11.36 -9.70 -12.61
CA SER A 206 12.64 -9.56 -13.28
C SER A 206 13.65 -10.48 -12.62
N GLN A 207 14.40 -11.23 -13.42
CA GLN A 207 15.49 -12.07 -12.92
C GLN A 207 16.74 -11.25 -12.54
N GLN A 208 16.91 -10.05 -13.09
CA GLN A 208 18.01 -9.17 -12.74
C GLN A 208 17.83 -8.56 -11.33
N PRO A 209 18.80 -8.72 -10.39
CA PRO A 209 18.65 -8.29 -9.00
C PRO A 209 18.40 -6.78 -8.84
N LYS A 210 19.10 -5.95 -9.64
CA LYS A 210 18.93 -4.48 -9.61
C LYS A 210 17.50 -4.08 -9.98
N ASN A 211 16.98 -4.62 -11.08
CA ASN A 211 15.62 -4.36 -11.53
C ASN A 211 14.57 -4.88 -10.54
N LYS A 212 14.84 -6.03 -9.90
CA LYS A 212 13.95 -6.58 -8.87
C LYS A 212 13.81 -5.61 -7.68
N LYS A 213 14.92 -5.05 -7.19
CA LYS A 213 14.88 -4.05 -6.10
C LYS A 213 14.12 -2.79 -6.50
N ASN A 214 14.37 -2.26 -7.69
CA ASN A 214 13.68 -1.06 -8.19
C ASN A 214 12.17 -1.30 -8.30
N LYS A 215 11.75 -2.44 -8.85
CA LYS A 215 10.34 -2.83 -8.94
C LYS A 215 9.69 -3.02 -7.58
N GLN A 216 10.39 -3.64 -6.63
CA GLN A 216 9.89 -3.76 -5.25
C GLN A 216 9.69 -2.38 -4.60
N HIS A 217 10.60 -1.44 -4.85
CA HIS A 217 10.45 -0.06 -4.37
C HIS A 217 9.27 0.64 -5.04
N ALA A 218 9.11 0.51 -6.35
CA ALA A 218 7.97 1.08 -7.06
C ALA A 218 6.65 0.49 -6.55
N ILE A 219 6.55 -0.83 -6.39
CA ILE A 219 5.35 -1.49 -5.83
C ILE A 219 5.05 -1.00 -4.41
N ALA A 220 6.08 -0.88 -3.55
CA ALA A 220 5.92 -0.37 -2.19
C ALA A 220 5.43 1.10 -2.17
N GLN A 221 5.88 1.90 -3.14
CA GLN A 221 5.39 3.25 -3.36
C GLN A 221 3.94 3.27 -3.82
N TRP A 222 3.59 2.46 -4.82
CA TRP A 222 2.23 2.38 -5.38
C TRP A 222 1.21 1.89 -4.37
N LEU A 223 1.57 0.89 -3.55
CA LEU A 223 0.71 0.33 -2.50
C LEU A 223 0.79 1.11 -1.19
N GLU A 224 1.58 2.19 -1.14
CA GLU A 224 1.81 3.01 0.06
C GLU A 224 2.07 2.15 1.32
N THR A 225 2.94 1.14 1.19
CA THR A 225 3.18 0.21 2.30
C THR A 225 3.77 0.95 3.49
N GLU A 226 3.46 0.49 4.71
CA GLU A 226 3.95 1.14 5.94
C GLU A 226 5.47 1.39 5.95
N SER A 227 6.25 0.43 5.44
CA SER A 227 7.71 0.56 5.31
C SER A 227 8.14 1.68 4.36
N PHE A 228 7.39 1.91 3.29
CA PHE A 228 7.67 2.98 2.34
C PHE A 228 7.31 4.35 2.92
N VAL A 229 6.16 4.45 3.57
CA VAL A 229 5.73 5.67 4.26
C VAL A 229 6.74 6.04 5.36
N ALA A 230 7.19 5.07 6.16
CA ALA A 230 8.23 5.28 7.16
C ALA A 230 9.56 5.76 6.53
N ASP A 231 10.02 5.12 5.45
CA ASP A 231 11.25 5.54 4.76
C ASP A 231 11.18 6.98 4.22
N ILE A 232 10.00 7.44 3.78
CA ILE A 232 9.81 8.83 3.35
C ILE A 232 9.97 9.79 4.53
N TRP A 233 9.28 9.52 5.65
CA TRP A 233 9.31 10.40 6.83
C TRP A 233 10.66 10.39 7.55
N ASP A 234 11.38 9.27 7.50
CA ASP A 234 12.77 9.17 7.96
C ASP A 234 13.76 9.92 7.05
N GLY A 235 13.30 10.49 5.93
CA GLY A 235 14.14 11.17 4.94
C GLY A 235 15.06 10.23 4.15
N LYS A 236 14.91 8.90 4.30
CA LYS A 236 15.65 7.89 3.52
C LYS A 236 15.21 7.89 2.06
N LYS A 237 13.95 8.24 1.81
CA LYS A 237 13.36 8.37 0.48
C LYS A 237 12.69 9.71 0.28
N VAL A 238 12.66 10.13 -0.96
CA VAL A 238 11.98 11.36 -1.38
C VAL A 238 10.58 10.97 -1.85
N LEU A 239 9.58 11.78 -1.51
CA LEU A 239 8.25 11.62 -2.07
C LEU A 239 8.29 11.97 -3.56
N GLU A 240 7.97 11.01 -4.41
CA GLU A 240 7.86 11.23 -5.86
C GLU A 240 6.39 11.21 -6.27
N ARG A 241 5.97 12.22 -7.03
CA ARG A 241 4.63 12.34 -7.59
C ARG A 241 4.70 12.67 -9.06
N GLU A 242 3.90 11.99 -9.86
CA GLU A 242 3.76 12.35 -11.27
C GLU A 242 2.99 13.67 -11.39
N ARG A 243 3.37 14.50 -12.36
CA ARG A 243 2.71 15.76 -12.70
C ARG A 243 2.70 15.92 -14.20
N PHE A 244 1.68 16.58 -14.74
CA PHE A 244 1.62 16.89 -16.15
C PHE A 244 2.02 18.34 -16.42
N SER A 245 2.98 18.56 -17.32
CA SER A 245 3.38 19.90 -17.77
C SER A 245 2.64 20.27 -19.05
N LEU A 246 1.81 21.31 -18.99
CA LEU A 246 1.12 21.86 -20.16
C LEU A 246 2.08 22.42 -21.22
N VAL A 247 3.23 22.95 -20.79
CA VAL A 247 4.20 23.58 -21.71
C VAL A 247 4.83 22.53 -22.63
N ASN A 248 5.10 21.35 -22.08
CA ASN A 248 5.81 20.29 -22.79
C ASN A 248 4.87 19.15 -23.26
N ASN A 249 3.57 19.25 -22.93
CA ASN A 249 2.57 18.22 -23.14
C ASN A 249 3.04 16.83 -22.67
N SER A 250 3.71 16.77 -21.51
CA SER A 250 4.37 15.57 -21.03
C SER A 250 4.34 15.44 -19.51
N PHE A 251 4.42 14.19 -19.03
CA PHE A 251 4.52 13.86 -17.62
C PHE A 251 5.96 14.05 -17.11
N TYR A 252 6.10 14.59 -15.91
CA TYR A 252 7.35 14.68 -15.17
C TYR A 252 7.15 14.24 -13.72
N LEU A 253 8.25 13.86 -13.06
CA LEU A 253 8.24 13.49 -11.64
C LEU A 253 8.61 14.71 -10.79
N GLU A 254 7.66 15.18 -10.00
CA GLU A 254 7.90 16.12 -8.91
C GLU A 254 8.47 15.34 -7.72
N ARG A 255 9.57 15.85 -7.15
CA ARG A 255 10.26 15.24 -6.02
C ARG A 255 10.24 16.19 -4.83
N GLU A 256 9.69 15.74 -3.72
CA GLU A 256 9.57 16.53 -2.50
C GLU A 256 10.18 15.76 -1.32
N LYS A 257 11.13 16.36 -0.62
CA LYS A 257 11.64 15.78 0.63
C LYS A 257 10.63 16.10 1.74
N LEU A 258 10.05 15.07 2.32
CA LEU A 258 9.31 15.20 3.57
C LEU A 258 10.34 15.12 4.70
N THR A 259 10.46 16.21 5.45
CA THR A 259 11.27 16.26 6.67
C THR A 259 10.34 16.39 7.87
N TRP A 260 10.86 16.04 9.04
CA TRP A 260 10.15 16.27 10.30
C TRP A 260 9.75 17.75 10.47
N GLU A 261 10.63 18.68 10.09
CA GLU A 261 10.32 20.12 10.12
C GLU A 261 9.12 20.45 9.22
N ARG A 262 9.05 19.84 8.03
CA ARG A 262 7.94 20.02 7.09
C ARG A 262 6.65 19.41 7.60
N TYR A 263 6.71 18.32 8.37
CA TYR A 263 5.54 17.81 9.08
C TYR A 263 5.05 18.84 10.11
N LEU A 264 5.95 19.35 10.95
CA LEU A 264 5.62 20.37 11.94
C LEU A 264 5.04 21.64 11.30
N ASP A 265 5.57 22.07 10.15
CA ASP A 265 5.01 23.17 9.34
C ASP A 265 3.54 22.93 8.95
N THR A 266 3.15 21.67 8.69
CA THR A 266 1.78 21.33 8.28
C THR A 266 0.78 21.31 9.43
N ILE A 267 1.22 20.96 10.63
CA ILE A 267 0.33 20.80 11.80
C ILE A 267 0.38 22.00 12.75
N LEU A 268 1.46 22.79 12.74
CA LEU A 268 1.70 23.88 13.66
C LEU A 268 2.10 25.17 12.92
N PRO A 269 1.53 26.33 13.29
CA PRO A 269 2.01 27.62 12.80
C PRO A 269 3.49 27.85 13.13
N PRO A 270 4.25 28.57 12.28
CA PRO A 270 5.68 28.81 12.48
C PRO A 270 6.03 29.55 13.76
N GLU A 271 5.12 30.40 14.26
CA GLU A 271 5.36 31.18 15.48
C GLU A 271 4.90 30.45 16.77
N SER A 272 4.33 29.26 16.65
CA SER A 272 3.79 28.49 17.77
C SER A 272 4.86 28.18 18.82
N SER A 273 4.51 28.36 20.11
CA SER A 273 5.33 27.95 21.25
C SER A 273 5.59 26.44 21.25
N VAL A 274 4.59 25.65 20.86
CA VAL A 274 4.67 24.18 20.77
C VAL A 274 5.75 23.76 19.78
N ARG A 275 5.78 24.40 18.61
CA ARG A 275 6.76 24.10 17.56
C ARG A 275 8.20 24.32 18.05
N ARG A 276 8.46 25.48 18.66
CA ARG A 276 9.78 25.80 19.21
C ARG A 276 10.20 24.79 20.29
N ALA A 277 9.27 24.35 21.13
CA ALA A 277 9.55 23.31 22.12
C ALA A 277 9.90 21.97 21.46
N VAL A 278 9.13 21.51 20.47
CA VAL A 278 9.41 20.26 19.75
C VAL A 278 10.75 20.31 19.01
N ASP A 279 11.09 21.46 18.40
CA ASP A 279 12.38 21.65 17.72
C ASP A 279 13.58 21.55 18.69
N THR A 280 13.42 21.96 19.97
CA THR A 280 14.51 21.84 20.96
C THR A 280 14.83 20.39 21.36
N ILE A 281 13.91 19.45 21.14
CA ILE A 281 14.12 18.04 21.47
C ILE A 281 15.17 17.43 20.51
N GLY A 282 15.06 17.75 19.21
CA GLY A 282 16.04 17.44 18.16
C GLY A 282 16.29 15.96 17.83
N SER A 283 16.00 15.01 18.73
CA SER A 283 16.16 13.57 18.48
C SER A 283 15.06 12.72 19.11
N VAL A 284 14.73 11.60 18.47
CA VAL A 284 13.74 10.63 18.97
C VAL A 284 14.16 10.06 20.33
N GLY A 285 15.46 9.87 20.57
CA GLY A 285 15.98 9.44 21.87
C GLY A 285 15.66 10.43 22.99
N LYS A 286 15.94 11.72 22.77
CA LYS A 286 15.59 12.78 23.74
C LYS A 286 14.08 12.91 23.94
N ALA A 287 13.29 12.71 22.88
CA ALA A 287 11.83 12.69 22.98
C ALA A 287 11.35 11.53 23.87
N PHE A 288 11.94 10.35 23.72
CA PHE A 288 11.65 9.20 24.56
C PHE A 288 12.09 9.43 26.02
N ASP A 289 13.26 10.01 26.24
CA ASP A 289 13.74 10.40 27.57
C ASP A 289 12.78 11.40 28.23
N MET A 290 12.19 12.31 27.45
CA MET A 290 11.21 13.29 27.92
C MET A 290 9.90 12.63 28.33
N ILE A 291 9.34 11.80 27.45
CA ILE A 291 8.09 11.08 27.72
C ILE A 291 8.29 10.12 28.92
N SER A 292 9.42 9.44 29.01
CA SER A 292 9.71 8.53 30.13
C SER A 292 9.93 9.30 31.44
N SER A 293 10.60 10.45 31.40
CA SER A 293 10.74 11.34 32.57
C SER A 293 9.39 11.84 33.06
N PHE A 294 8.50 12.24 32.15
CA PHE A 294 7.15 12.69 32.50
C PHE A 294 6.29 11.54 33.05
N LYS A 295 6.31 10.35 32.43
CA LYS A 295 5.65 9.15 32.96
C LYS A 295 6.15 8.77 34.34
N ARG A 296 7.44 8.94 34.60
CA ARG A 296 8.03 8.70 35.92
C ARG A 296 7.53 9.70 36.95
N LEU A 297 7.38 10.98 36.59
CA LEU A 297 6.74 11.97 37.45
C LEU A 297 5.25 11.65 37.72
N MET A 298 4.51 11.16 36.71
CA MET A 298 3.13 10.70 36.92
C MET A 298 3.06 9.59 37.97
N CYS A 299 3.92 8.57 37.83
CA CYS A 299 4.04 7.47 38.79
C CYS A 299 4.39 7.96 40.21
N LEU A 300 5.34 8.89 40.33
CA LEU A 300 5.73 9.48 41.63
C LEU A 300 4.63 10.35 42.25
N SER A 301 3.80 11.00 41.43
CA SER A 301 2.67 11.82 41.88
C SER A 301 1.39 11.02 42.20
N GLY A 302 1.34 9.74 41.80
CA GLY A 302 0.14 8.90 41.93
C GLY A 302 -1.03 9.36 41.05
N GLN A 303 -0.76 10.12 39.98
CA GLN A 303 -1.80 10.65 39.09
C GLN A 303 -1.83 9.87 37.77
N ASP A 304 -3.03 9.49 37.34
CA ASP A 304 -3.26 8.90 36.03
C ASP A 304 -3.53 9.96 34.95
N ASP A 305 -3.97 11.16 35.35
CA ASP A 305 -4.25 12.26 34.43
C ASP A 305 -3.06 13.24 34.30
N PRO A 306 -2.47 13.37 33.10
CA PRO A 306 -1.29 14.22 32.87
C PRO A 306 -1.58 15.72 33.02
N ARG A 307 -2.83 16.15 32.79
CA ARG A 307 -3.22 17.57 32.87
C ARG A 307 -3.11 18.08 34.29
N SER A 308 -3.53 17.25 35.24
CA SER A 308 -3.52 17.57 36.66
C SER A 308 -2.09 17.79 37.17
N LEU A 309 -1.16 16.94 36.75
CA LEU A 309 0.25 17.07 37.09
C LEU A 309 0.90 18.32 36.47
N ILE A 310 0.65 18.62 35.19
CA ILE A 310 1.19 19.82 34.52
C ILE A 310 0.70 21.09 35.21
N GLN A 311 -0.58 21.13 35.59
CA GLN A 311 -1.17 22.28 36.27
C GLN A 311 -0.52 22.54 37.64
N VAL A 312 -0.14 21.48 38.37
CA VAL A 312 0.56 21.62 39.65
C VAL A 312 2.02 22.03 39.44
N LEU A 313 2.74 21.38 38.52
CA LEU A 313 4.16 21.62 38.25
C LEU A 313 4.44 23.02 37.66
N TYR A 314 3.50 23.55 36.88
CA TYR A 314 3.61 24.85 36.21
C TYR A 314 2.47 25.79 36.63
N SER A 315 2.40 26.06 37.94
CA SER A 315 1.40 26.94 38.55
C SER A 315 1.87 28.40 38.73
N ASP A 316 3.06 28.74 38.24
CA ASP A 316 3.65 30.08 38.32
C ASP A 316 2.86 31.12 37.50
N PRO A 317 2.86 32.41 37.88
CA PRO A 317 2.12 33.48 37.19
C PRO A 317 2.55 33.71 35.72
N HIS A 318 3.68 33.14 35.32
CA HIS A 318 4.17 33.16 33.94
C HIS A 318 3.49 32.12 33.02
N HIS A 319 2.71 31.18 33.58
CA HIS A 319 2.01 30.13 32.83
C HIS A 319 0.49 30.25 32.99
N ALA A 320 -0.23 30.15 31.88
CA ALA A 320 -1.69 30.22 31.88
C ALA A 320 -2.28 28.84 32.22
N ALA A 321 -3.16 28.83 33.23
CA ALA A 321 -3.86 27.63 33.69
C ALA A 321 -4.83 27.07 32.63
N ILE A 322 -5.08 25.77 32.69
CA ILE A 322 -6.05 25.07 31.84
C ILE A 322 -7.47 25.55 32.19
N LYS A 323 -8.34 25.72 31.19
CA LYS A 323 -9.70 26.28 31.35
C LYS A 323 -10.60 25.54 32.36
N LYS A 324 -10.29 24.28 32.70
CA LYS A 324 -10.89 23.54 33.82
C LYS A 324 -9.82 23.36 34.88
N GLY A 325 -9.96 24.03 36.02
CA GLY A 325 -9.00 23.92 37.12
C GLY A 325 -9.05 22.56 37.79
N THR A 326 -7.89 22.06 38.24
CA THR A 326 -7.82 20.93 39.16
C THR A 326 -8.43 21.27 40.52
N PRO A 327 -9.18 20.34 41.15
CA PRO A 327 -9.65 20.52 42.52
C PRO A 327 -8.50 20.76 43.52
N GLN A 328 -8.75 21.59 44.52
CA GLN A 328 -7.73 22.02 45.50
C GLN A 328 -7.20 20.84 46.33
N GLU A 329 -8.06 19.88 46.67
CA GLU A 329 -7.70 18.64 47.40
C GLU A 329 -6.67 17.80 46.62
N THR A 330 -6.90 17.60 45.32
CA THR A 330 -5.99 16.85 44.45
C THR A 330 -4.64 17.55 44.28
N ARG A 331 -4.60 18.89 44.35
CA ARG A 331 -3.36 19.67 44.27
C ARG A 331 -2.47 19.48 45.49
N GLU A 332 -3.07 19.43 46.69
CA GLU A 332 -2.34 19.22 47.93
C GLU A 332 -1.79 17.79 48.02
N GLU A 333 -2.56 16.79 47.58
CA GLU A 333 -2.11 15.39 47.50
C GLU A 333 -0.89 15.22 46.57
N ILE A 334 -0.92 15.84 45.39
CA ILE A 334 0.20 15.78 44.43
C ILE A 334 1.47 16.39 45.04
N LEU A 335 1.37 17.54 45.71
CA LEU A 335 2.51 18.21 46.33
C LEU A 335 3.13 17.36 47.46
N ILE A 336 2.29 16.71 48.28
CA ILE A 336 2.73 15.83 49.37
C ILE A 336 3.43 14.57 48.83
N GLN A 337 2.98 14.02 47.69
CA GLN A 337 3.64 12.85 47.10
C GLN A 337 4.95 13.21 46.41
N LEU A 338 5.00 14.36 45.72
CA LEU A 338 6.24 14.84 45.10
C LEU A 338 7.31 15.23 46.13
N SER A 339 6.91 15.74 47.31
CA SER A 339 7.85 16.09 48.39
C SER A 339 8.50 14.87 49.07
N LYS A 340 7.99 13.64 48.84
CA LYS A 340 8.65 12.42 49.34
C LYS A 340 9.91 12.07 48.55
N ASN A 341 10.02 12.53 47.30
CA ASN A 341 11.10 12.19 46.37
C ASN A 341 11.71 13.45 45.71
N GLU A 342 11.91 14.52 46.49
CA GLU A 342 12.33 15.85 45.99
C GLU A 342 13.59 15.83 45.11
N LEU A 343 14.57 14.99 45.46
CA LEU A 343 15.85 14.94 44.77
C LEU A 343 15.75 14.30 43.37
N GLU A 344 14.77 13.42 43.17
CA GLU A 344 14.48 12.78 41.88
C GLU A 344 13.55 13.66 41.03
N VAL A 345 12.52 14.23 41.67
CA VAL A 345 11.58 15.15 41.02
C VAL A 345 12.30 16.39 40.47
N SER A 346 13.23 16.97 41.22
CA SER A 346 14.02 18.12 40.77
C SER A 346 14.85 17.82 39.53
N LYS A 347 15.50 16.65 39.45
CA LYS A 347 16.27 16.23 38.26
C LYS A 347 15.38 16.06 37.02
N LEU A 348 14.22 15.39 37.19
CA LEU A 348 13.26 15.19 36.11
C LEU A 348 12.64 16.52 35.66
N LYS A 349 12.39 17.43 36.59
CA LYS A 349 11.86 18.77 36.32
C LYS A 349 12.85 19.63 35.53
N ILE A 350 14.14 19.63 35.88
CA ILE A 350 15.19 20.36 35.13
C ILE A 350 15.20 19.93 33.66
N PHE A 351 15.05 18.62 33.41
CA PHE A 351 15.01 18.10 32.05
C PHE A 351 13.74 18.54 31.29
N LEU A 352 12.56 18.46 31.92
CA LEU A 352 11.31 18.91 31.32
C LEU A 352 11.27 20.43 31.08
N ASP A 353 11.81 21.22 32.01
CA ASP A 353 11.87 22.67 31.90
C ASP A 353 12.77 23.11 30.75
N SER A 354 13.81 22.35 30.42
CA SER A 354 14.65 22.65 29.25
C SER A 354 13.87 22.69 27.92
N VAL A 355 12.71 22.02 27.85
CA VAL A 355 11.85 21.94 26.66
C VAL A 355 10.56 22.75 26.84
N LEU A 356 9.91 22.64 28.00
CA LEU A 356 8.56 23.18 28.23
C LEU A 356 8.53 24.60 28.79
N HIS A 357 9.65 25.15 29.26
CA HIS A 357 9.68 26.49 29.89
C HIS A 357 9.18 27.61 28.96
N ASN A 358 9.46 27.50 27.65
CA ASN A 358 9.06 28.50 26.65
C ASN A 358 7.59 28.39 26.23
N VAL A 359 6.85 27.37 26.72
CA VAL A 359 5.44 27.16 26.41
C VAL A 359 4.57 27.83 27.48
N LYS A 360 3.89 28.91 27.10
CA LYS A 360 3.12 29.75 28.05
C LYS A 360 1.81 29.09 28.52
N PHE A 361 1.10 28.40 27.63
CA PHE A 361 -0.18 27.77 27.94
C PHE A 361 0.02 26.33 28.38
N ASN A 362 -0.62 25.91 29.47
CA ASN A 362 -0.51 24.52 29.93
C ASN A 362 -1.20 23.52 28.98
N ASP A 363 -2.21 23.96 28.22
CA ASP A 363 -2.82 23.16 27.14
C ASP A 363 -1.82 22.86 26.00
N ASP A 364 -0.93 23.80 25.69
CA ASP A 364 0.11 23.63 24.66
C ASP A 364 1.20 22.66 25.12
N LYS A 365 1.50 22.59 26.43
CA LYS A 365 2.46 21.62 26.98
C LYS A 365 1.98 20.18 26.82
N MET A 366 0.66 19.96 26.86
CA MET A 366 0.04 18.67 26.55
C MET A 366 0.15 18.27 25.08
N LEU A 367 0.37 19.22 24.16
CA LEU A 367 0.60 18.90 22.74
C LEU A 367 2.07 18.53 22.46
N VAL A 368 2.99 18.91 23.35
CA VAL A 368 4.42 18.57 23.26
C VAL A 368 4.71 17.19 23.85
N LEU A 369 4.01 16.82 24.93
CA LEU A 369 4.11 15.54 25.64
C LEU A 369 3.20 14.48 25.02
#